data_AF-A0AAV7U328-F1
#
_entry.id   AF-A0AAV7U328-F1
#
_cell.length_a   1.000
_cell.length_b   1.000
_cell.length_c   1.000
_cell.angle_alpha   90.00
_cell.angle_beta   90.00
_cell.angle_gamma   90.00
#
_symmetry.space_group_name_H-M   'P 1'
#
loop_
_entity.id
_entity.type
_entity.pdbx_description
1 polymer ?
#
loop_
_entity_poly.entity_id
_entity_poly.type
_entity_poly.pdbx_seq_one_letter_code
_entity_poly.pdbx_strand_id
1 'polypeptide(L)' 'AETSNQVLQPPGLEVTEGEKAEITCNHTITSPNYLAWYQHRLGGVPKLLISGYSSPPDIGHLSMFITKDLVSTTLRIRGA' A
#
# COMPACT_ATOMS: atom_id res chain seq x y z
N ALA A 1 -21.80 3.90 -15.25
CA ALA A 1 -20.68 4.85 -15.16
C ALA A 1 -19.85 4.45 -13.95
N GLU A 2 -18.86 3.59 -14.17
CA GLU A 2 -17.92 3.21 -13.11
C GLU A 2 -16.60 3.91 -13.40
N THR A 3 -16.25 4.89 -12.56
CA THR A 3 -14.87 5.38 -12.41
C THR A 3 -14.85 6.28 -11.18
N SER A 4 -14.77 5.68 -10.00
CA SER A 4 -14.20 6.39 -8.84
C SER A 4 -12.84 5.77 -8.59
N ASN A 5 -11.87 6.10 -9.45
CA ASN A 5 -10.48 5.77 -9.21
C ASN A 5 -9.97 6.69 -8.09
N GLN A 6 -10.32 6.35 -6.84
CA GLN A 6 -9.92 7.09 -5.64
C GLN A 6 -8.44 6.91 -5.31
N VAL A 7 -7.81 5.90 -5.90
CA VAL A 7 -6.42 5.51 -5.71
C VAL A 7 -5.71 5.28 -7.05
N LEU A 8 -4.40 5.52 -7.08
CA LEU A 8 -3.50 5.33 -8.21
C LEU A 8 -2.23 4.61 -7.73
N GLN A 9 -1.95 3.45 -8.31
CA GLN A 9 -0.79 2.60 -8.01
C GLN A 9 -0.07 2.22 -9.32
N PRO A 10 1.23 1.89 -9.27
CA PRO A 10 1.94 1.41 -10.45
C PRO A 10 1.32 0.08 -10.95
N PRO A 11 1.25 -0.15 -12.27
CA PRO A 11 0.63 -1.34 -12.85
C PRO A 11 1.43 -2.62 -12.57
N GLY A 12 2.70 -2.50 -12.19
CA GLY A 12 3.58 -3.60 -11.86
C GLY A 12 4.88 -3.08 -11.24
N LEU A 13 5.61 -3.98 -10.59
CA LEU A 13 6.90 -3.71 -9.98
C LEU A 13 7.76 -4.97 -10.12
N GLU A 14 8.93 -4.84 -10.72
CA GLU A 14 9.94 -5.90 -10.80
C GLU A 14 11.05 -5.61 -9.80
N VAL A 15 11.39 -6.59 -8.97
CA VAL A 15 12.39 -6.47 -7.90
C VAL A 15 13.16 -7.78 -7.84
N THR A 16 14.47 -7.72 -7.58
CA THR A 16 15.28 -8.92 -7.37
C THR A 16 14.92 -9.56 -6.03
N GLU A 17 14.94 -10.88 -5.96
CA GLU A 17 14.76 -11.59 -4.69
C GLU A 17 15.81 -11.12 -3.66
N GLY A 18 15.36 -10.88 -2.42
CA GLY A 18 16.19 -10.32 -1.34
C GLY A 18 16.27 -8.79 -1.33
N GLU A 19 15.91 -8.10 -2.42
CA GLU A 19 15.82 -6.64 -2.43
C GLU A 19 14.50 -6.16 -1.79
N LYS A 20 14.49 -4.88 -1.40
CA LYS A 20 13.27 -4.24 -0.90
C LYS A 20 12.33 -3.89 -2.06
N ALA A 21 11.04 -4.13 -1.88
CA ALA A 21 9.99 -3.66 -2.78
C ALA A 21 9.23 -2.50 -2.14
N GLU A 22 8.99 -1.44 -2.91
CA GLU A 22 8.22 -0.27 -2.46
C GLU A 22 7.10 0.02 -3.46
N ILE A 23 5.85 -0.06 -3.00
CA ILE A 23 4.65 0.19 -3.80
C ILE A 23 3.98 1.44 -3.25
N THR A 24 3.82 2.44 -4.10
CA THR A 24 3.18 3.72 -3.72
C THR A 24 1.76 3.79 -4.27
N CYS A 25 0.85 4.25 -3.43
CA CYS A 25 -0.55 4.54 -3.72
C CYS A 25 -0.79 6.03 -3.52
N ASN A 26 -1.09 6.76 -4.59
CA ASN A 26 -1.59 8.13 -4.51
C ASN A 26 -3.11 8.08 -4.42
N HIS A 27 -3.73 8.97 -3.67
CA HIS A 27 -5.18 9.05 -3.55
C HIS A 27 -5.67 10.49 -3.58
N THR A 28 -6.99 10.69 -3.62
CA THR A 28 -7.61 12.02 -3.55
C THR A 28 -8.25 12.30 -2.19
N ILE A 29 -8.16 11.35 -1.25
CA ILE A 29 -8.73 11.44 0.10
C ILE A 29 -7.83 12.34 0.96
N THR A 30 -8.24 13.58 1.24
CA THR A 30 -7.43 14.58 1.97
C THR A 30 -7.34 14.36 3.48
N SER A 31 -8.27 13.59 4.05
CA SER A 31 -8.33 13.29 5.49
C SER A 31 -8.61 11.80 5.74
N PRO A 32 -7.74 10.89 5.29
CA PRO A 32 -7.95 9.47 5.53
C PRO A 32 -7.74 9.20 7.01
N ASN A 33 -8.80 8.76 7.69
CA ASN A 33 -8.67 8.31 9.07
C ASN A 33 -7.92 6.98 9.14
N TYR A 34 -8.13 6.09 8.17
CA TYR A 34 -7.57 4.75 8.17
C TYR A 34 -7.23 4.33 6.76
N LEU A 35 -6.04 3.78 6.56
CA LEU A 35 -5.57 3.24 5.29
C LEU A 35 -5.15 1.78 5.46
N ALA A 36 -5.32 0.99 4.41
CA ALA A 36 -5.02 -0.42 4.42
C ALA A 36 -4.44 -0.88 3.09
N TRP A 37 -3.49 -1.80 3.15
CA TRP A 37 -2.92 -2.50 2.00
C TRP A 37 -3.42 -3.94 1.98
N TYR A 38 -3.96 -4.35 0.84
CA TYR A 38 -4.43 -5.72 0.61
C TYR A 38 -3.58 -6.39 -0.46
N GLN A 39 -3.35 -7.69 -0.28
CA GLN A 39 -2.84 -8.57 -1.33
C GLN A 39 -4.00 -9.36 -1.92
N HIS A 40 -4.13 -9.31 -3.24
CA HIS A 40 -5.04 -10.18 -3.97
C HIS A 40 -4.22 -11.08 -4.89
N ARG A 41 -4.37 -12.40 -4.72
CA ARG A 41 -3.79 -13.40 -5.62
C ARG A 41 -4.87 -13.88 -6.58
N LEU A 42 -4.49 -14.23 -7.81
CA LEU A 42 -5.44 -14.75 -8.81
C LEU A 42 -6.24 -15.92 -8.23
N GLY A 43 -7.57 -15.86 -8.34
CA GLY A 43 -8.50 -16.86 -7.82
C GLY A 43 -8.67 -16.86 -6.28
N GLY A 44 -8.03 -15.94 -5.57
CA GLY A 44 -8.14 -15.79 -4.13
C GLY A 44 -9.11 -14.70 -3.69
N VAL A 45 -9.29 -14.56 -2.37
CA VAL A 45 -9.91 -13.38 -1.77
C VAL A 45 -8.84 -12.37 -1.37
N PRO A 46 -9.13 -11.05 -1.37
CA PRO A 46 -8.22 -10.04 -0.83
C PRO A 46 -7.86 -10.35 0.62
N LYS A 47 -6.56 -10.33 0.93
CA LYS A 47 -6.02 -10.51 2.28
C LYS A 47 -5.38 -9.22 2.76
N LEU A 48 -5.72 -8.80 3.98
CA LEU A 48 -5.11 -7.64 4.60
C LEU A 48 -3.62 -7.92 4.88
N LEU A 49 -2.74 -7.02 4.45
CA LEU A 49 -1.31 -7.06 4.74
C LEU A 49 -0.97 -6.20 5.96
N ILE A 50 -1.32 -4.91 5.88
CA ILE A 50 -1.03 -3.91 6.92
C ILE A 50 -2.07 -2.80 6.83
N SER A 51 -2.37 -2.17 7.97
CA SER A 51 -3.31 -1.06 8.05
C SER A 51 -3.01 -0.17 9.25
N GLY A 52 -3.46 1.07 9.19
CA GLY A 52 -3.38 1.98 10.32
C GLY A 52 -3.72 3.43 9.98
N TYR A 53 -3.45 4.30 10.96
CA TYR A 53 -3.79 5.72 10.97
C TYR A 53 -2.66 6.58 10.42
N SER A 54 -1.86 7.23 11.27
CA SER A 54 -0.75 8.11 10.84
C SER A 54 0.61 7.40 10.84
N SER A 55 0.81 6.46 11.76
CA SER A 55 2.05 5.67 11.87
C SER A 55 1.67 4.25 12.27
N PRO A 56 1.34 3.40 11.28
CA PRO A 56 1.07 1.99 11.53
C PRO A 56 2.34 1.30 12.05
N PRO A 57 2.25 0.41 13.05
CA PRO A 57 3.39 -0.39 13.46
C PRO A 57 3.81 -1.35 12.33
N ASP A 58 5.11 -1.60 12.22
CA ASP A 58 5.65 -2.60 11.30
C ASP A 58 5.09 -4.00 11.63
N ILE A 59 4.82 -4.80 10.59
CA ILE A 59 4.37 -6.19 10.71
C ILE A 59 5.39 -7.10 10.01
N GLY A 60 6.33 -7.62 10.79
CA GLY A 60 7.43 -8.45 10.27
C GLY A 60 8.24 -7.69 9.21
N HIS A 61 8.19 -8.17 7.97
CA HIS A 61 8.89 -7.55 6.84
C HIS A 61 8.11 -6.39 6.18
N LEU A 62 6.91 -6.07 6.67
CA LEU A 62 6.04 -5.04 6.10
C LEU A 62 6.14 -3.74 6.90
N SER A 63 6.34 -2.64 6.20
CA SER A 63 6.21 -1.28 6.73
C SER A 63 5.23 -0.48 5.87
N MET A 64 4.50 0.43 6.50
CA MET A 64 3.57 1.33 5.81
C MET A 64 3.89 2.79 6.16
N PHE A 65 4.12 3.59 5.14
CA PHE A 65 4.34 5.03 5.27
C PHE A 65 3.11 5.76 4.76
N ILE A 66 2.67 6.79 5.48
CA ILE A 66 1.50 7.60 5.13
C ILE A 66 1.96 9.05 5.06
N THR A 67 1.94 9.61 3.86
CA THR A 67 2.43 10.96 3.57
C THR A 67 1.22 11.85 3.31
N LYS A 68 0.75 12.53 4.36
CA LYS A 68 -0.48 13.33 4.33
C LYS A 68 -0.43 14.45 3.29
N ASP A 69 0.70 15.15 3.20
CA ASP A 69 0.87 16.31 2.29
C ASP A 69 0.81 15.91 0.82
N LEU A 70 1.28 14.70 0.50
CA LEU A 70 1.29 14.14 -0.85
C LEU A 70 0.05 13.27 -1.13
N VAL A 71 -0.84 13.14 -0.14
CA VAL A 71 -2.07 12.35 -0.23
C VAL A 71 -1.73 10.93 -0.74
N SER A 72 -0.72 10.32 -0.12
CA SER A 72 -0.16 9.05 -0.56
C SER A 72 0.18 8.12 0.59
N THR A 73 0.22 6.83 0.29
CA THR A 73 0.77 5.80 1.17
C THR A 73 1.71 4.89 0.40
N THR A 74 2.77 4.44 1.06
CA THR A 74 3.75 3.50 0.51
C THR A 74 3.78 2.25 1.37
N LEU A 75 3.54 1.10 0.75
CA LEU A 75 3.86 -0.21 1.30
C LEU A 75 5.31 -0.54 0.98
N ARG A 76 6.08 -0.89 2.00
CA ARG A 76 7.42 -1.42 1.85
C ARG A 76 7.45 -2.86 2.32
N ILE A 77 8.00 -3.72 1.48
CA ILE A 77 8.25 -5.14 1.76
C ILE A 77 9.77 -5.30 1.79
N ARG A 78 10.34 -5.62 2.94
CA ARG A 78 11.76 -5.92 3.06
C ARG A 78 12.01 -7.32 2.51
N GLY A 79 12.99 -7.46 1.62
CA GLY A 79 13.51 -8.77 1.24
C GLY A 79 14.03 -9.51 2.47
N ALA A 80 13.91 -10.83 2.42
CA ALA A 80 14.48 -11.73 3.43
C ALA A 80 15.99 -11.88 3.24
#